data_AF-A0A6J1VTP6-F1
#
_entry.id   AF-A0A6J1VTP6-F1
#
_cell.length_a   1.000
_cell.length_b   1.000
_cell.length_c   1.000
_cell.angle_alpha   90.00
_cell.angle_beta   90.00
_cell.angle_gamma   90.00
#
_symmetry.space_group_name_H-M   'P 1'
#
loop_
_entity.id
_entity.type
_entity.pdbx_description
1 polymer ?
#
loop_
_entity_poly.entity_id
_entity_poly.type
_entity_poly.pdbx_seq_one_letter_code
_entity_poly.pdbx_strand_id
1 'polypeptide(L)'
;MDDLPIEKHPTQVKKSKLRKFKKAKKRLIKICKYEAFVSCLVGLYTCQWQDQNLKRIKPGLWCCNKGECMYFSLLAFTFSFSFVFLYMWGEARNDYNSFDWYSFINLGYWFHWSTFLLFLAVFVFSYLFFLIFIAVLLLFESKELEMHWCHKRVTLFTLFLSVTGLTAITMFWNRQWHTFYLSFQTPQKYKAIWVTTDLLALFFIPLVFLAH
;
A
#
# COMPACT_ATOMS: atom_id res chain seq x y z
N MET A 1 58.19 -7.82 39.07
CA MET A 1 57.21 -6.88 38.47
C MET A 1 55.98 -7.74 38.35
N ASP A 2 55.27 -7.83 39.47
CA ASP A 2 54.40 -8.97 39.75
C ASP A 2 52.97 -8.52 39.49
N ASP A 3 52.40 -9.04 38.39
CA ASP A 3 51.01 -8.81 38.03
C ASP A 3 50.08 -9.57 38.99
N LEU A 4 49.57 -8.86 39.99
CA LEU A 4 48.51 -9.34 40.88
C LEU A 4 47.23 -9.61 40.07
N PRO A 5 46.57 -10.77 40.26
CA PRO A 5 45.30 -11.03 39.61
C PRO A 5 44.23 -10.14 40.25
N ILE A 6 43.63 -9.26 39.45
CA ILE A 6 42.51 -8.41 39.86
C ILE A 6 41.32 -9.29 40.26
N GLU A 7 41.18 -9.56 41.56
CA GLU A 7 40.07 -10.31 42.14
C GLU A 7 38.78 -9.49 41.96
N LYS A 8 37.92 -9.93 41.02
CA LYS A 8 36.65 -9.26 40.73
C LYS A 8 35.67 -9.49 41.88
N HIS A 9 35.56 -8.49 42.75
CA HIS A 9 34.61 -8.45 43.88
C HIS A 9 33.20 -8.96 43.48
N PRO A 10 32.56 -9.86 44.25
CA PRO A 10 31.31 -10.53 43.88
C PRO A 10 30.14 -9.58 43.52
N THR A 11 30.16 -8.36 44.04
CA THR A 11 29.20 -7.28 43.79
C THR A 11 29.29 -6.70 42.36
N GLN A 12 30.51 -6.63 41.80
CA GLN A 12 30.75 -6.20 40.40
C GLN A 12 30.25 -7.26 39.40
N VAL A 13 30.44 -8.54 39.72
CA VAL A 13 29.95 -9.66 38.90
C VAL A 13 28.42 -9.68 38.85
N LYS A 14 27.72 -9.47 39.98
CA LYS A 14 26.25 -9.36 40.03
C LYS A 14 25.71 -8.18 39.21
N LYS A 15 26.32 -6.99 39.31
CA LYS A 15 25.91 -5.81 38.51
C LYS A 15 26.08 -6.04 37.01
N SER A 16 27.18 -6.67 36.58
CA SER A 16 27.42 -6.95 35.16
C SER A 16 26.44 -7.99 34.59
N LYS A 17 26.12 -9.06 35.33
CA LYS A 17 25.09 -10.05 34.96
C LYS A 17 23.70 -9.42 34.85
N LEU A 18 23.31 -8.56 35.80
CA LEU A 18 22.04 -7.84 35.74
C LEU A 18 21.94 -6.89 34.53
N ARG A 19 23.06 -6.24 34.15
CA ARG A 19 23.13 -5.37 32.96
C ARG A 19 23.00 -6.17 31.66
N LYS A 20 23.60 -7.36 31.59
CA LYS A 20 23.43 -8.31 30.47
C LYS A 20 21.98 -8.81 30.38
N PHE A 21 21.37 -9.18 31.50
CA PHE A 21 19.98 -9.64 31.55
C PHE A 21 19.00 -8.54 31.12
N LYS A 22 19.20 -7.29 31.57
CA LYS A 22 18.39 -6.14 31.11
C LYS A 22 18.54 -5.88 29.60
N LYS A 23 19.75 -6.01 29.04
CA LYS A 23 19.98 -5.92 27.58
C LYS A 23 19.29 -7.07 26.83
N ALA A 24 19.40 -8.30 27.30
CA ALA A 24 18.73 -9.46 26.72
C ALA A 24 17.19 -9.32 26.78
N LYS A 25 16.64 -8.92 27.92
CA LYS A 25 15.20 -8.62 28.08
C LYS A 25 14.75 -7.52 27.13
N LYS A 26 15.51 -6.43 26.98
CA LYS A 26 15.19 -5.37 26.00
C LYS A 26 15.21 -5.89 24.56
N ARG A 27 16.19 -6.74 24.21
CA ARG A 27 16.25 -7.38 22.88
C ARG A 27 15.05 -8.30 22.64
N LEU A 28 14.70 -9.15 23.62
CA LEU A 28 13.54 -10.03 23.55
C LEU A 28 12.22 -9.26 23.42
N ILE A 29 12.03 -8.19 24.20
CA ILE A 29 10.84 -7.32 24.08
C ILE A 29 10.78 -6.67 22.69
N LYS A 30 11.93 -6.24 22.14
CA LYS A 30 11.99 -5.66 20.79
C LYS A 30 11.59 -6.68 19.72
N ILE A 31 12.09 -7.91 19.83
CA ILE A 31 11.73 -9.02 18.94
C ILE A 31 10.24 -9.37 19.08
N CYS A 32 9.72 -9.50 20.30
CA CYS A 32 8.31 -9.84 20.55
C CYS A 32 7.35 -8.75 20.04
N LYS A 33 7.70 -7.46 20.21
CA LYS A 33 6.92 -6.35 19.64
C LYS A 33 6.92 -6.35 18.12
N TYR A 34 8.05 -6.71 17.52
CA TYR A 34 8.19 -6.80 16.08
C TYR A 34 7.40 -7.99 15.52
N GLU A 35 7.43 -9.16 16.14
CA GLU A 35 6.60 -10.29 15.71
C GLU A 35 5.10 -10.01 15.87
N ALA A 36 4.68 -9.30 16.91
CA ALA A 36 3.30 -8.84 17.07
C ALA A 36 2.90 -7.82 15.99
N PHE A 37 3.81 -6.91 15.62
CA PHE A 37 3.61 -5.95 14.53
C PHE A 37 3.43 -6.66 13.18
N VAL A 38 4.32 -7.61 12.86
CA VAL A 38 4.22 -8.39 11.62
C VAL A 38 2.95 -9.24 11.60
N SER A 39 2.55 -9.83 12.73
CA SER A 39 1.29 -10.59 12.83
C SER A 39 0.06 -9.70 12.63
N CYS A 40 0.10 -8.47 13.13
CA CYS A 40 -0.96 -7.48 12.90
C CYS A 40 -1.04 -7.11 11.40
N LEU A 41 0.10 -6.87 10.75
CA LEU A 41 0.15 -6.59 9.31
C LEU A 41 -0.40 -7.75 8.47
N VAL A 42 0.00 -8.98 8.78
CA VAL A 42 -0.54 -10.18 8.13
C VAL A 42 -2.05 -10.24 8.35
N GLY A 43 -2.53 -10.09 9.59
CA GLY A 43 -3.95 -10.12 9.92
C GLY A 43 -4.78 -9.04 9.19
N LEU A 44 -4.24 -7.83 9.03
CA LEU A 44 -4.88 -6.76 8.26
C LEU A 44 -4.94 -7.07 6.75
N TYR A 45 -3.95 -7.78 6.22
CA TYR A 45 -3.88 -8.14 4.79
C TYR A 45 -4.67 -9.42 4.44
N THR A 46 -4.69 -10.40 5.34
CA THR A 46 -5.37 -11.70 5.15
C THR A 46 -6.77 -11.73 5.77
N CYS A 47 -7.15 -10.73 6.58
CA CYS A 47 -8.36 -10.71 7.40
C CYS A 47 -8.53 -11.95 8.30
N GLN A 48 -7.47 -12.74 8.51
CA GLN A 48 -7.47 -13.94 9.34
C GLN A 48 -6.60 -13.70 10.56
N TRP A 49 -7.22 -13.71 11.74
CA TRP A 49 -6.53 -13.49 13.03
C TRP A 49 -6.22 -14.78 13.80
N GLN A 50 -6.52 -15.94 13.22
CA GLN A 50 -6.37 -17.22 13.91
C GLN A 50 -5.03 -17.87 13.57
N ASP A 51 -4.35 -18.34 14.61
CA ASP A 51 -3.02 -18.95 14.71
C ASP A 51 -2.49 -19.63 13.42
N GLN A 52 -1.97 -18.81 12.51
CA GLN A 52 -1.24 -19.27 11.34
C GLN A 52 0.16 -19.61 11.84
N ASN A 53 0.46 -20.90 11.98
CA ASN A 53 1.83 -21.41 12.10
C ASN A 53 2.64 -20.82 10.94
N LEU A 54 3.36 -19.74 11.26
CA LEU A 54 3.99 -18.82 10.32
C LEU A 54 5.03 -19.56 9.50
N LYS A 55 4.62 -20.14 8.36
CA LYS A 55 5.53 -20.76 7.41
C LYS A 55 6.40 -19.64 6.83
N ARG A 56 7.63 -19.52 7.34
CA ARG A 56 8.64 -18.69 6.68
C ARG A 56 8.91 -19.33 5.32
N ILE A 57 8.86 -18.52 4.25
CA ILE A 57 9.38 -18.92 2.95
C ILE A 57 10.84 -19.35 3.18
N LYS A 58 11.18 -20.57 2.76
CA LYS A 58 12.59 -21.03 2.83
C LYS A 58 13.39 -20.13 1.88
N PRO A 59 14.52 -19.54 2.32
CA PRO A 59 15.32 -18.68 1.46
C PRO A 59 15.82 -19.50 0.25
N GLY A 60 15.45 -19.08 -0.97
CA GLY A 60 15.92 -19.70 -2.22
C GLY A 60 14.86 -20.36 -3.12
N LEU A 61 13.56 -20.21 -2.85
CA LEU A 61 12.48 -20.63 -3.77
C LEU A 61 11.67 -19.39 -4.18
N TRP A 62 11.33 -19.28 -5.46
CA TRP A 62 10.60 -18.14 -6.06
C TRP A 62 9.44 -17.69 -5.16
N CYS A 63 9.51 -16.44 -4.68
CA CYS A 63 8.79 -15.96 -3.48
C CYS A 63 7.26 -15.81 -3.61
N CYS A 64 6.65 -16.29 -4.69
CA CYS A 64 5.21 -16.15 -4.89
C CYS A 64 4.67 -17.28 -5.76
N ASN A 65 3.54 -17.87 -5.38
CA ASN A 65 2.77 -18.69 -6.31
C ASN A 65 2.32 -17.80 -7.49
N LYS A 66 2.30 -18.32 -8.72
CA LYS A 66 1.97 -17.53 -9.94
C LYS A 66 0.65 -16.76 -9.79
N GLY A 67 -0.31 -17.30 -9.03
CA GLY A 67 -1.57 -16.65 -8.70
C GLY A 67 -1.44 -15.43 -7.78
N GLU A 68 -0.58 -15.45 -6.78
CA GLU A 68 -0.40 -14.33 -5.84
C GLU A 68 0.30 -13.15 -6.50
N CYS A 69 1.32 -13.41 -7.33
CA CYS A 69 1.93 -12.40 -8.19
C CYS A 69 0.88 -11.71 -9.06
N MET A 70 -0.02 -12.48 -9.69
CA MET A 70 -1.08 -11.93 -10.53
C MET A 70 -2.00 -10.99 -9.74
N TYR A 71 -2.38 -11.35 -8.51
CA TYR A 71 -3.22 -10.49 -7.67
C TYR A 71 -2.49 -9.23 -7.21
N PHE A 72 -1.21 -9.32 -6.88
CA PHE A 72 -0.42 -8.14 -6.53
C PHE A 72 -0.27 -7.19 -7.72
N SER A 73 0.04 -7.71 -8.91
CA SER A 73 0.06 -6.92 -10.14
C SER A 73 -1.30 -6.30 -10.44
N LEU A 74 -2.40 -7.03 -10.24
CA LEU A 74 -3.76 -6.51 -10.39
C LEU A 74 -4.06 -5.38 -9.39
N LEU A 75 -3.61 -5.51 -8.15
CA LEU A 75 -3.76 -4.47 -7.13
C LEU A 75 -3.00 -3.20 -7.53
N ALA A 76 -1.74 -3.33 -7.97
CA ALA A 76 -0.95 -2.21 -8.47
C ALA A 76 -1.59 -1.55 -9.68
N PHE A 77 -2.08 -2.34 -10.64
CA PHE A 77 -2.81 -1.84 -11.81
C PHE A 77 -4.07 -1.06 -11.41
N THR A 78 -4.84 -1.60 -10.47
CA THR A 78 -6.05 -0.95 -9.94
C THR A 78 -5.71 0.36 -9.25
N PHE A 79 -4.62 0.41 -8.49
CA PHE A 79 -4.13 1.64 -7.86
C PHE A 79 -3.78 2.71 -8.90
N SER A 80 -3.08 2.36 -9.97
CA SER A 80 -2.77 3.28 -11.06
C SER A 80 -4.04 3.81 -11.74
N PHE A 81 -5.02 2.96 -12.06
CA PHE A 81 -6.29 3.40 -12.64
C PHE A 81 -7.08 4.33 -11.70
N SER A 82 -7.12 3.99 -10.41
CA SER A 82 -7.77 4.83 -9.40
C SER A 82 -7.08 6.19 -9.27
N PHE A 83 -5.75 6.26 -9.40
CA PHE A 83 -4.98 7.50 -9.36
C PHE A 83 -5.30 8.40 -10.55
N VAL A 84 -5.30 7.84 -11.77
CA VAL A 84 -5.68 8.57 -12.99
C VAL A 84 -7.12 9.08 -12.90
N PHE A 85 -8.06 8.24 -12.45
CA PHE A 85 -9.44 8.64 -12.23
C PHE A 85 -9.56 9.79 -11.23
N LEU A 86 -8.92 9.67 -10.06
CA LEU A 86 -8.96 10.70 -9.02
C LEU A 86 -8.39 12.03 -9.52
N TYR A 87 -7.29 12.00 -10.27
CA TYR A 87 -6.72 13.19 -10.87
C TYR A 87 -7.67 13.84 -11.89
N MET A 88 -8.15 13.06 -12.85
CA MET A 88 -9.06 13.56 -13.89
C MET A 88 -10.35 14.13 -13.28
N TRP A 89 -10.91 13.43 -12.29
CA TRP A 89 -12.09 13.90 -11.57
C TRP A 89 -11.79 15.15 -10.74
N GLY A 90 -10.60 15.26 -10.16
CA GLY A 90 -10.15 16.43 -9.42
C GLY A 90 -9.96 17.68 -10.31
N GLU A 91 -9.50 17.50 -11.55
CA GLU A 91 -9.42 18.57 -12.55
C GLU A 91 -10.80 18.97 -13.08
N ALA A 92 -11.74 18.02 -13.16
CA ALA A 92 -13.13 18.26 -13.55
C ALA A 92 -13.95 19.06 -12.51
N ARG A 93 -13.34 19.54 -11.42
CA ARG A 93 -14.00 20.34 -10.37
C ARG A 93 -14.78 21.54 -10.90
N ASN A 94 -14.28 22.18 -11.96
CA ASN A 94 -14.96 23.32 -12.57
C ASN A 94 -16.33 22.95 -13.19
N ASP A 95 -16.52 21.68 -13.53
CA ASP A 95 -17.71 21.18 -14.22
C ASP A 95 -18.67 20.40 -13.28
N TYR A 96 -18.40 20.39 -11.96
CA TYR A 96 -19.17 19.65 -10.97
C TYR A 96 -20.64 20.07 -10.90
N ASN A 97 -20.94 21.36 -11.03
CA ASN A 97 -22.32 21.84 -11.00
C ASN A 97 -23.15 21.30 -12.17
N SER A 98 -22.55 21.21 -13.36
CA SER A 98 -23.19 20.64 -14.55
C SER A 98 -23.46 19.15 -14.38
N PHE A 99 -22.50 18.42 -13.78
CA PHE A 99 -22.65 17.00 -13.47
C PHE A 99 -23.73 16.73 -12.41
N ASP A 100 -23.76 17.53 -11.34
CA ASP A 100 -24.77 17.41 -10.28
C ASP A 100 -26.17 17.67 -10.84
N TRP A 101 -26.31 18.67 -11.72
CA TRP A 101 -27.56 18.96 -12.42
C TRP A 101 -28.01 17.81 -13.34
N TYR A 102 -27.09 17.25 -14.13
CA TYR A 102 -27.39 16.09 -14.97
C TYR A 102 -27.85 14.88 -14.11
N SER A 103 -27.15 14.63 -13.00
CA SER A 103 -27.49 13.55 -12.06
C SER A 103 -28.84 13.77 -11.40
N PHE A 104 -29.17 15.03 -11.05
CA PHE A 104 -30.48 15.41 -10.53
C PHE A 104 -31.62 15.06 -11.50
N ILE A 105 -31.47 15.41 -12.78
CA ILE A 105 -32.49 15.13 -13.80
C ILE A 105 -32.69 13.61 -13.94
N ASN A 106 -31.62 12.82 -13.90
CA ASN A 106 -31.69 11.38 -14.14
C ASN A 106 -32.12 10.56 -12.91
N LEU A 107 -31.75 11.00 -11.69
CA LEU A 107 -32.04 10.29 -10.43
C LEU A 107 -33.26 10.85 -9.68
N GLY A 108 -33.73 12.04 -10.05
CA GLY A 108 -34.93 12.67 -9.51
C GLY A 108 -34.76 13.33 -8.13
N TYR A 109 -33.55 13.39 -7.58
CA TYR A 109 -33.29 14.06 -6.30
C TYR A 109 -31.96 14.83 -6.28
N TRP A 110 -31.99 15.98 -5.62
CA TRP A 110 -30.84 16.90 -5.59
C TRP A 110 -29.83 16.45 -4.54
N PHE A 111 -28.61 16.20 -4.98
CA PHE A 111 -27.50 15.81 -4.13
C PHE A 111 -26.17 16.23 -4.77
N HIS A 112 -25.15 16.46 -3.95
CA HIS A 112 -23.80 16.83 -4.41
C HIS A 112 -23.03 15.60 -4.91
N TRP A 113 -23.55 14.97 -5.97
CA TRP A 113 -23.06 13.73 -6.56
C TRP A 113 -21.58 13.78 -6.90
N SER A 114 -21.12 14.89 -7.47
CA SER A 114 -19.74 15.13 -7.86
C SER A 114 -18.78 15.10 -6.67
N THR A 115 -19.16 15.78 -5.60
CA THR A 115 -18.40 15.87 -4.36
C THR A 115 -18.40 14.53 -3.63
N PHE A 116 -19.53 13.84 -3.59
CA PHE A 116 -19.62 12.49 -3.05
C PHE A 116 -18.71 11.50 -3.80
N LEU A 117 -18.74 11.52 -5.13
CA LEU A 117 -17.85 10.71 -5.97
C LEU A 117 -16.37 11.02 -5.70
N LEU A 118 -16.01 12.29 -5.49
CA LEU A 118 -14.64 12.68 -5.13
C LEU A 118 -14.22 12.07 -3.79
N PHE A 119 -15.05 12.21 -2.74
CA PHE A 119 -14.74 11.61 -1.43
C PHE A 119 -14.63 10.09 -1.50
N LEU A 120 -15.55 9.44 -2.23
CA LEU A 120 -15.50 8.01 -2.45
C LEU A 120 -14.20 7.60 -3.16
N ALA A 121 -13.80 8.33 -4.20
CA ALA A 121 -12.55 8.07 -4.92
C ALA A 121 -11.31 8.22 -4.04
N VAL A 122 -11.24 9.28 -3.20
CA VAL A 122 -10.14 9.49 -2.24
C VAL A 122 -10.09 8.38 -1.21
N PHE A 123 -11.24 7.95 -0.68
CA PHE A 123 -11.32 6.87 0.29
C PHE A 123 -10.83 5.54 -0.30
N VAL A 124 -11.30 5.20 -1.49
CA VAL A 124 -10.89 4.00 -2.22
C VAL A 124 -9.40 4.03 -2.56
N PHE A 125 -8.88 5.16 -3.06
CA PHE A 125 -7.46 5.33 -3.35
C PHE A 125 -6.60 5.12 -2.08
N SER A 126 -7.02 5.73 -0.96
CA SER A 126 -6.32 5.60 0.32
C SER A 126 -6.30 4.15 0.82
N TYR A 127 -7.40 3.42 0.64
CA TYR A 127 -7.48 2.00 0.95
C TYR A 127 -6.54 1.15 0.09
N LEU A 128 -6.49 1.39 -1.23
CA LEU A 128 -5.57 0.68 -2.12
C LEU A 128 -4.10 0.97 -1.78
N PHE A 129 -3.78 2.24 -1.49
CA PHE A 129 -2.45 2.65 -1.03
C PHE A 129 -2.04 1.89 0.24
N PHE A 130 -2.94 1.82 1.22
CA PHE A 130 -2.71 1.10 2.46
C PHE A 130 -2.47 -0.40 2.23
N LEU A 131 -3.23 -1.04 1.33
CA LEU A 131 -3.02 -2.45 0.97
C LEU A 131 -1.67 -2.68 0.29
N ILE A 132 -1.28 -1.82 -0.67
CA ILE A 132 0.04 -1.90 -1.32
C ILE A 132 1.16 -1.68 -0.30
N PHE A 133 1.00 -0.72 0.60
CA PHE A 133 1.97 -0.44 1.66
C PHE A 133 2.19 -1.65 2.56
N ILE A 134 1.11 -2.31 3.03
CA ILE A 134 1.22 -3.54 3.82
C ILE A 134 1.87 -4.66 3.00
N ALA A 135 1.46 -4.85 1.73
CA ALA A 135 2.03 -5.87 0.86
C ALA A 135 3.55 -5.71 0.69
N VAL A 136 4.02 -4.48 0.47
CA VAL A 136 5.45 -4.16 0.37
C VAL A 136 6.18 -4.45 1.69
N LEU A 137 5.59 -4.09 2.84
CA LEU A 137 6.17 -4.43 4.15
C LEU A 137 6.27 -5.95 4.36
N LEU A 138 5.27 -6.72 3.94
CA LEU A 138 5.28 -8.19 4.04
C LEU A 138 6.30 -8.84 3.09
N LEU A 139 6.51 -8.26 1.91
CA LEU A 139 7.55 -8.67 0.96
C LEU A 139 8.95 -8.48 1.55
N PHE A 140 9.22 -7.35 2.20
CA PHE A 140 10.49 -7.12 2.92
C PHE A 140 10.74 -8.15 4.03
N GLU A 141 9.69 -8.71 4.62
CA GLU A 141 9.75 -9.74 5.65
C GLU A 141 9.80 -11.18 5.09
N SER A 142 9.82 -11.32 3.75
CA SER A 142 9.79 -12.60 3.03
C SER A 142 8.65 -13.52 3.49
N LYS A 143 7.46 -12.94 3.73
CA LYS A 143 6.24 -13.69 4.10
C LYS A 143 5.39 -13.95 2.86
N GLU A 144 4.71 -15.10 2.83
CA GLU A 144 3.78 -15.45 1.76
C GLU A 144 2.61 -14.46 1.74
N LEU A 145 2.25 -13.95 0.55
CA LEU A 145 1.20 -12.95 0.37
C LEU A 145 -0.15 -13.61 0.07
N GLU A 146 -0.74 -14.22 1.09
CA GLU A 146 -2.09 -14.76 0.97
C GLU A 146 -3.15 -13.66 1.06
N MET A 147 -3.49 -13.02 -0.07
CA MET A 147 -4.49 -11.96 -0.08
C MET A 147 -5.91 -12.51 0.14
N HIS A 148 -6.63 -11.94 1.11
CA HIS A 148 -8.00 -12.37 1.45
C HIS A 148 -8.98 -12.22 0.28
N TRP A 149 -10.00 -13.08 0.24
CA TRP A 149 -11.03 -13.03 -0.81
C TRP A 149 -11.87 -11.74 -0.78
N CYS A 150 -12.05 -11.13 0.39
CA CYS A 150 -12.71 -9.82 0.49
C CYS A 150 -11.92 -8.74 -0.26
N HIS A 151 -10.62 -8.60 0.04
CA HIS A 151 -9.76 -7.63 -0.63
C HIS A 151 -9.69 -7.88 -2.15
N LYS A 152 -9.60 -9.14 -2.58
CA LYS A 152 -9.65 -9.50 -4.01
C LYS A 152 -10.92 -9.01 -4.70
N ARG A 153 -12.09 -9.20 -4.08
CA ARG A 153 -13.37 -8.71 -4.62
C ARG A 153 -13.44 -7.19 -4.63
N VAL A 154 -12.99 -6.53 -3.56
CA VAL A 154 -12.95 -5.06 -3.48
C VAL A 154 -12.03 -4.49 -4.57
N THR A 155 -10.83 -5.04 -4.76
CA THR A 155 -9.91 -4.61 -5.82
C THR A 155 -10.53 -4.76 -7.20
N LEU A 156 -11.14 -5.91 -7.51
CA LEU A 156 -11.81 -6.13 -8.79
C LEU A 156 -12.97 -5.16 -9.03
N PHE A 157 -13.80 -4.93 -8.00
CA PHE A 157 -14.91 -4.00 -8.07
C PHE A 157 -14.44 -2.56 -8.28
N THR A 158 -13.41 -2.13 -7.54
CA THR A 158 -12.78 -0.82 -7.71
C THR A 158 -12.18 -0.65 -9.10
N LEU A 159 -11.53 -1.67 -9.64
CA LEU A 159 -10.98 -1.64 -11.00
C LEU A 159 -12.09 -1.41 -12.02
N PHE A 160 -13.18 -2.17 -11.92
CA PHE A 160 -14.34 -2.01 -12.78
C PHE A 160 -14.90 -0.58 -12.71
N LEU A 161 -15.16 -0.05 -11.50
CA LEU A 161 -15.64 1.31 -11.33
C LEU A 161 -14.68 2.36 -11.89
N SER A 162 -13.37 2.20 -11.69
CA SER A 162 -12.36 3.13 -12.19
C SER A 162 -12.30 3.14 -13.71
N VAL A 163 -12.38 1.95 -14.34
CA VAL A 163 -12.43 1.81 -15.80
C VAL A 163 -13.71 2.44 -16.35
N THR A 164 -14.88 2.10 -15.81
CA THR A 164 -16.16 2.68 -16.24
C THR A 164 -16.18 4.20 -16.07
N GLY A 165 -15.67 4.71 -14.94
CA GLY A 165 -15.56 6.14 -14.68
C GLY A 165 -14.64 6.85 -15.68
N LEU A 166 -13.46 6.28 -15.95
CA LEU A 166 -12.54 6.83 -16.96
C LEU A 166 -13.14 6.79 -18.37
N THR A 167 -13.85 5.72 -18.73
CA THR A 167 -14.57 5.64 -20.00
C THR A 167 -15.66 6.71 -20.08
N ALA A 168 -16.45 6.91 -19.03
CA ALA A 168 -17.47 7.95 -18.99
C ALA A 168 -16.85 9.35 -19.13
N ILE A 169 -15.78 9.65 -18.38
CA ILE A 169 -15.03 10.91 -18.50
C ILE A 169 -14.51 11.07 -19.93
N THR A 170 -14.02 10.00 -20.56
CA THR A 170 -13.54 10.04 -21.95
C THR A 170 -14.65 10.36 -22.94
N MET A 171 -15.84 9.79 -22.75
CA MET A 171 -16.98 10.03 -23.62
C MET A 171 -17.53 11.45 -23.47
N PHE A 172 -17.68 11.94 -22.24
CA PHE A 172 -18.26 13.26 -21.96
C PHE A 172 -17.26 14.41 -22.12
N TRP A 173 -15.98 14.17 -21.80
CA TRP A 173 -14.92 15.17 -21.75
C TRP A 173 -13.68 14.77 -22.58
N ASN A 174 -13.91 14.29 -23.81
CA ASN A 174 -12.84 13.89 -24.72
C ASN A 174 -11.75 14.99 -24.91
N ARG A 175 -12.15 16.26 -24.92
CA ARG A 175 -11.24 17.40 -25.07
C ARG A 175 -10.31 17.62 -23.85
N GLN A 176 -10.67 17.15 -22.66
CA GLN A 176 -9.84 17.27 -21.44
C GLN A 176 -8.63 16.32 -21.43
N TRP A 177 -8.63 15.25 -22.23
CA TRP A 177 -7.44 14.41 -22.41
C TRP A 177 -6.24 15.20 -22.93
N HIS A 178 -6.50 16.25 -23.72
CA HIS A 178 -5.45 17.15 -24.17
C HIS A 178 -4.88 17.98 -23.01
N THR A 179 -5.72 18.41 -22.06
CA THR A 179 -5.29 19.09 -20.82
C THR A 179 -4.49 18.14 -19.92
N PHE A 180 -4.94 16.88 -19.78
CA PHE A 180 -4.21 15.83 -19.09
C PHE A 180 -2.83 15.60 -19.71
N TYR A 181 -2.78 15.44 -21.03
CA TYR A 181 -1.54 15.29 -21.78
C TYR A 181 -0.62 16.53 -21.67
N LEU A 182 -1.18 17.73 -21.66
CA LEU A 182 -0.43 18.98 -21.48
C LEU A 182 0.08 19.18 -20.04
N SER A 183 -0.62 18.62 -19.04
CA SER A 183 -0.13 18.53 -17.65
C SER A 183 1.12 17.64 -17.57
N PHE A 184 1.23 16.62 -18.43
CA PHE A 184 2.49 15.91 -18.63
C PHE A 184 3.55 16.75 -19.33
N GLN A 185 3.24 17.85 -20.01
CA GLN A 185 4.24 18.66 -20.73
C GLN A 185 4.76 19.86 -19.92
N THR A 186 4.03 20.36 -18.92
CA THR A 186 4.35 21.62 -18.22
C THR A 186 4.21 21.49 -16.69
N PRO A 187 4.67 22.47 -15.88
CA PRO A 187 6.05 22.67 -15.38
C PRO A 187 6.61 21.52 -14.51
N GLN A 188 7.95 21.44 -14.42
CA GLN A 188 8.79 20.41 -13.76
C GLN A 188 8.26 19.71 -12.48
N LYS A 189 7.43 20.37 -11.67
CA LYS A 189 6.93 19.86 -10.38
C LYS A 189 5.91 18.72 -10.52
N TYR A 190 5.02 18.78 -11.52
CA TYR A 190 3.99 17.75 -11.70
C TYR A 190 4.56 16.49 -12.34
N LYS A 191 5.40 16.63 -13.38
CA LYS A 191 6.18 15.51 -13.94
C LYS A 191 6.89 14.70 -12.87
N ALA A 192 7.57 15.36 -11.92
CA ALA A 192 8.33 14.67 -10.89
C ALA A 192 7.44 13.81 -10.00
N ILE A 193 6.25 14.28 -9.61
CA ILE A 193 5.33 13.51 -8.76
C ILE A 193 4.82 12.28 -9.53
N TRP A 194 4.31 12.46 -10.75
CA TRP A 194 3.78 11.37 -11.58
C TRP A 194 4.84 10.33 -11.93
N VAL A 195 5.99 10.78 -12.44
CA VAL A 195 7.13 9.93 -12.79
C VAL A 195 7.68 9.23 -11.56
N THR A 196 7.73 9.88 -10.39
CA THR A 196 8.18 9.20 -9.17
C THR A 196 7.18 8.17 -8.69
N THR A 197 5.86 8.42 -8.69
CA THR A 197 4.86 7.40 -8.30
C THR A 197 4.80 6.24 -9.29
N ASP A 198 4.77 6.52 -10.60
CA ASP A 198 4.69 5.48 -11.63
C ASP A 198 6.00 4.71 -11.76
N LEU A 199 7.17 5.37 -11.68
CA LEU A 199 8.45 4.64 -11.63
C LEU A 199 8.63 3.93 -10.30
N LEU A 200 8.19 4.47 -9.16
CA LEU A 200 8.19 3.71 -7.90
C LEU A 200 7.36 2.44 -8.08
N ALA A 201 6.14 2.52 -8.60
CA ALA A 201 5.32 1.34 -8.85
C ALA A 201 5.99 0.40 -9.88
N LEU A 202 6.40 0.88 -11.05
CA LEU A 202 7.00 0.06 -12.11
C LEU A 202 8.41 -0.45 -11.81
N PHE A 203 9.16 0.18 -10.90
CA PHE A 203 10.55 -0.20 -10.58
C PHE A 203 10.62 -0.98 -9.27
N PHE A 204 9.85 -0.64 -8.23
CA PHE A 204 9.78 -1.46 -7.01
C PHE A 204 9.18 -2.82 -7.30
N ILE A 205 8.15 -2.93 -8.14
CA ILE A 205 7.49 -4.20 -8.41
C ILE A 205 8.54 -5.20 -8.97
N PRO A 206 9.26 -4.94 -10.08
CA PRO A 206 10.29 -5.84 -10.59
C PRO A 206 11.55 -5.95 -9.71
N LEU A 207 12.01 -4.89 -9.03
CA LEU A 207 13.21 -4.98 -8.18
C LEU A 207 12.97 -5.83 -6.94
N VAL A 208 11.79 -5.76 -6.35
CA VAL A 208 11.42 -6.66 -5.25
C VAL A 208 11.35 -8.11 -5.75
N PHE A 209 10.99 -8.34 -7.02
CA PHE A 209 11.03 -9.67 -7.65
C PHE A 209 12.41 -10.10 -8.20
N LEU A 210 13.36 -9.18 -8.39
CA LEU A 210 14.71 -9.45 -8.92
C LEU A 210 15.80 -9.49 -7.83
N ALA A 211 15.57 -8.84 -6.69
CA ALA A 211 16.52 -8.78 -5.57
C ALA A 211 16.36 -9.95 -4.56
N HIS A 212 15.41 -10.85 -4.79
CA HIS A 212 15.09 -12.01 -3.95
C HIS A 212 14.81 -13.25 -4.81
#